data_AF-A0A399WWN4-F1
#
_entry.id   AF-A0A399WWN4-F1
#
_cell.length_a   1.000
_cell.length_b   1.000
_cell.length_c   1.000
_cell.angle_alpha   90.00
_cell.angle_beta   90.00
_cell.angle_gamma   90.00
#
_symmetry.space_group_name_H-M   'P 1'
#
loop_
_entity.id
_entity.type
_entity.pdbx_description
1 polymer ?
#
loop_
_entity_poly.entity_id
_entity_poly.type
_entity_poly.pdbx_seq_one_letter_code
_entity_poly.pdbx_strand_id
1 'polypeptide(L)'
;MVNPVCGNLRYNCCNWPGEGVAFGPGPYELIREEQIMKRTIAIAFAAVGVIGPAAAAITLTDGNSLVEIDETSQAGMGTWMVDGVDHLFQQWYWIRINQSPEVSVDAIGAPNVTLYGSNIAVISYSNALVQVDMTFVLTGGTPGSNTSDIAESIRVINRTDRAFHLSLFEYDDFDLDGTAGGDRAEAFGAPVTTITQWDSSRVFVGAVPPVTHWEIASFPSILDRLNDANPDNLLDTGSPFGPGDATFAMQWDTQLAPGGAFIISKDKLIVPEPTTIAAIGFGLAALAARRRRK
;
A
#
# COMPACT_ATOMS: atom_id res chain seq x y z
N MET A 1 -12.47 -29.21 44.65
CA MET A 1 -13.29 -29.94 45.64
C MET A 1 -14.74 -29.57 45.36
N VAL A 2 -15.42 -30.27 44.45
CA VAL A 2 -16.27 -31.46 44.66
C VAL A 2 -17.64 -31.11 45.30
N ASN A 3 -18.60 -30.81 44.40
CA ASN A 3 -19.90 -31.51 44.20
C ASN A 3 -21.06 -31.33 45.24
N PRO A 4 -22.31 -31.78 44.97
CA PRO A 4 -23.40 -31.05 44.28
C PRO A 4 -24.78 -31.20 44.98
N VAL A 5 -25.86 -30.64 44.41
CA VAL A 5 -27.23 -31.26 44.50
C VAL A 5 -28.04 -31.01 43.22
N CYS A 6 -28.64 -32.09 42.71
CA CYS A 6 -29.50 -32.25 41.55
C CYS A 6 -30.97 -31.82 41.76
N GLY A 7 -31.71 -31.61 40.67
CA GLY A 7 -33.18 -31.58 40.66
C GLY A 7 -33.80 -31.58 39.26
N ASN A 8 -34.04 -32.77 38.72
CA ASN A 8 -34.77 -33.08 37.47
C ASN A 8 -36.23 -32.58 37.48
N LEU A 9 -36.79 -32.26 36.31
CA LEU A 9 -38.13 -32.73 35.88
C LEU A 9 -38.21 -32.77 34.33
N ARG A 10 -38.70 -33.91 33.83
CA ARG A 10 -38.91 -34.28 32.41
C ARG A 10 -40.43 -34.36 32.10
N TYR A 11 -40.74 -34.47 30.79
CA TYR A 11 -41.98 -34.98 30.14
C TYR A 11 -43.08 -33.91 29.90
N ASN A 12 -43.76 -33.79 28.76
CA ASN A 12 -44.30 -34.82 27.85
C ASN A 12 -44.49 -34.35 26.38
N CYS A 13 -44.47 -35.35 25.49
CA CYS A 13 -44.84 -35.34 24.08
C CYS A 13 -46.37 -35.33 23.85
N CYS A 14 -46.83 -34.88 22.67
CA CYS A 14 -48.02 -35.41 21.98
C CYS A 14 -47.83 -35.30 20.44
N ASN A 15 -47.75 -36.47 19.79
CA ASN A 15 -47.96 -36.72 18.36
C ASN A 15 -49.45 -37.07 18.11
N TRP A 16 -49.88 -37.02 16.82
CA TRP A 16 -50.85 -37.91 16.08
C TRP A 16 -51.82 -37.18 15.10
N PRO A 17 -52.35 -37.81 14.01
CA PRO A 17 -52.12 -37.48 12.59
C PRO A 17 -53.39 -37.65 11.67
N GLY A 18 -53.21 -37.82 10.35
CA GLY A 18 -54.14 -38.55 9.44
C GLY A 18 -54.71 -37.75 8.25
N GLU A 19 -54.28 -38.01 6.99
CA GLU A 19 -54.94 -38.82 5.92
C GLU A 19 -56.06 -38.05 5.14
N GLY A 20 -55.96 -37.76 3.82
CA GLY A 20 -56.24 -38.66 2.66
C GLY A 20 -57.76 -38.91 2.53
N VAL A 21 -58.53 -38.64 1.46
CA VAL A 21 -58.50 -39.12 0.06
C VAL A 21 -59.52 -38.32 -0.82
N ALA A 22 -59.32 -38.33 -2.14
CA ALA A 22 -60.00 -37.59 -3.21
C ALA A 22 -61.37 -38.14 -3.70
N PHE A 23 -62.18 -37.27 -4.35
CA PHE A 23 -63.16 -37.61 -5.40
C PHE A 23 -63.38 -36.39 -6.35
N GLY A 24 -63.29 -36.61 -7.67
CA GLY A 24 -63.97 -35.80 -8.72
C GLY A 24 -65.05 -36.67 -9.40
N PRO A 25 -65.68 -36.29 -10.54
CA PRO A 25 -65.55 -35.08 -11.37
C PRO A 25 -66.91 -34.39 -11.73
N GLY A 26 -66.85 -33.26 -12.46
CA GLY A 26 -67.90 -32.86 -13.44
C GLY A 26 -68.61 -31.51 -13.22
N PRO A 27 -69.15 -30.89 -14.29
CA PRO A 27 -68.78 -29.52 -14.67
C PRO A 27 -69.99 -28.56 -14.82
N TYR A 28 -69.86 -27.29 -14.41
CA TYR A 28 -70.73 -26.23 -14.93
C TYR A 28 -69.95 -24.92 -15.04
N GLU A 29 -69.97 -24.38 -16.25
CA GLU A 29 -69.56 -23.05 -16.65
C GLU A 29 -70.17 -21.97 -15.74
N LEU A 30 -69.50 -20.82 -15.62
CA LEU A 30 -70.09 -19.49 -15.87
C LEU A 30 -68.99 -18.41 -15.78
N ILE A 31 -68.49 -18.08 -16.98
CA ILE A 31 -68.17 -16.75 -17.53
C ILE A 31 -67.65 -15.67 -16.55
N ARG A 32 -66.40 -15.24 -16.82
CA ARG A 32 -65.63 -14.16 -16.19
C ARG A 32 -66.32 -12.80 -16.27
N GLU A 33 -66.39 -12.11 -15.13
CA GLU A 33 -66.52 -10.65 -15.09
C GLU A 33 -65.16 -9.97 -15.33
N GLU A 34 -65.14 -9.02 -16.26
CA GLU A 34 -64.03 -8.11 -16.52
C GLU A 34 -63.88 -7.08 -15.38
N GLN A 35 -62.83 -7.20 -14.59
CA GLN A 35 -62.37 -6.13 -13.69
C GLN A 35 -61.22 -5.37 -14.35
N ILE A 36 -61.54 -4.11 -14.67
CA ILE A 36 -60.72 -3.07 -15.28
C ILE A 36 -59.41 -2.88 -14.51
N MET A 37 -58.29 -3.27 -15.14
CA MET A 37 -56.94 -3.10 -14.63
C MET A 37 -56.50 -1.64 -14.80
N LYS A 38 -56.50 -0.88 -13.70
CA LYS A 38 -55.88 0.44 -13.60
C LYS A 38 -54.38 0.33 -13.93
N ARG A 39 -53.98 0.84 -15.09
CA ARG A 39 -52.57 0.97 -15.48
C ARG A 39 -51.93 2.12 -14.72
N THR A 40 -51.29 1.82 -13.59
CA THR A 40 -50.35 2.74 -12.93
C THR A 40 -49.06 2.77 -13.75
N ILE A 41 -48.84 3.85 -14.50
CA ILE A 41 -47.55 4.12 -15.16
C ILE A 41 -46.60 4.65 -14.08
N ALA A 42 -45.70 3.79 -13.61
CA ALA A 42 -44.56 4.22 -12.80
C ALA A 42 -43.54 4.89 -13.74
N ILE A 43 -43.42 6.22 -13.64
CA ILE A 43 -42.32 6.95 -14.25
C ILE A 43 -41.07 6.67 -13.41
N ALA A 44 -40.20 5.79 -13.88
CA ALA A 44 -38.88 5.60 -13.31
C ALA A 44 -38.03 6.84 -13.64
N PHE A 45 -37.80 7.70 -12.65
CA PHE A 45 -36.73 8.69 -12.73
C PHE A 45 -35.40 7.94 -12.70
N ALA A 46 -34.79 7.76 -13.88
CA ALA A 46 -33.38 7.43 -13.97
C ALA A 46 -32.60 8.64 -13.45
N ALA A 47 -32.15 8.57 -12.18
CA ALA A 47 -31.13 9.46 -11.68
C ALA A 47 -29.86 9.16 -12.48
N VAL A 48 -29.59 9.96 -13.51
CA VAL A 48 -28.27 10.01 -14.14
C VAL A 48 -27.35 10.63 -13.09
N GLY A 49 -26.73 9.77 -12.27
CA GLY A 49 -25.63 10.17 -11.44
C GLY A 49 -24.54 10.70 -12.37
N VAL A 50 -24.19 11.97 -12.20
CA VAL A 50 -22.95 12.50 -12.78
C VAL A 50 -21.84 11.79 -12.04
N ILE A 51 -21.36 10.67 -12.59
CA ILE A 51 -20.08 10.10 -12.18
C ILE A 51 -19.06 11.11 -12.69
N GLY A 52 -18.58 11.96 -11.77
CA GLY A 52 -17.42 12.80 -12.06
C GLY A 52 -16.26 11.91 -12.51
N PRO A 53 -15.32 12.42 -13.33
CA PRO A 53 -14.12 11.65 -13.63
C PRO A 53 -13.49 11.20 -12.31
N ALA A 54 -13.18 9.91 -12.19
CA ALA A 54 -12.29 9.46 -11.14
C ALA A 54 -11.01 10.30 -11.26
N ALA A 55 -10.49 10.79 -10.14
CA ALA A 55 -9.19 11.44 -10.14
C ALA A 55 -8.20 10.46 -10.80
N ALA A 56 -7.55 10.92 -11.87
CA ALA A 56 -6.55 10.11 -12.54
C ALA A 56 -5.26 10.23 -11.75
N ALA A 57 -4.60 9.10 -11.48
CA ALA A 57 -3.28 9.07 -10.86
C ALA A 57 -2.31 10.02 -11.60
N ILE A 58 -1.39 10.60 -10.84
CA ILE A 58 -0.29 11.38 -11.37
C ILE A 58 0.68 10.43 -12.05
N THR A 59 1.08 10.72 -13.29
CA THR A 59 2.14 9.99 -13.99
C THR A 59 3.39 10.87 -14.13
N LEU A 60 4.52 10.39 -13.60
CA LEU A 60 5.84 10.96 -13.85
C LEU A 60 6.59 10.12 -14.88
N THR A 61 7.36 10.76 -15.75
CA THR A 61 8.20 10.10 -16.77
C THR A 61 9.51 10.83 -16.97
N ASP A 62 10.59 10.06 -17.08
CA ASP A 62 11.91 10.53 -17.50
C ASP A 62 12.73 9.36 -18.06
N GLY A 63 13.44 9.56 -19.16
CA GLY A 63 14.30 8.53 -19.76
C GLY A 63 13.57 7.19 -20.01
N ASN A 64 14.08 6.13 -19.37
CA ASN A 64 13.52 4.78 -19.41
C ASN A 64 12.44 4.49 -18.34
N SER A 65 12.03 5.50 -17.57
CA SER A 65 11.27 5.31 -16.33
C SER A 65 9.92 6.00 -16.32
N LEU A 66 8.96 5.37 -15.64
CA LEU A 66 7.62 5.90 -15.39
C LEU A 66 7.18 5.56 -13.95
N VAL A 67 6.54 6.50 -13.27
CA VAL A 67 5.98 6.32 -11.94
C VAL A 67 4.53 6.75 -11.93
N GLU A 68 3.65 5.97 -11.30
CA GLU A 68 2.25 6.35 -11.08
C GLU A 68 1.96 6.52 -9.58
N ILE A 69 1.33 7.64 -9.23
CA ILE A 69 0.99 8.00 -7.85
C ILE A 69 -0.52 8.29 -7.79
N ASP A 70 -1.26 7.49 -7.03
CA ASP A 70 -2.62 7.82 -6.60
C ASP A 70 -2.55 8.69 -5.34
N GLU A 71 -2.70 9.99 -5.53
CA GLU A 71 -2.66 10.96 -4.44
C GLU A 71 -3.94 11.00 -3.60
N THR A 72 -4.97 10.22 -3.96
CA THR A 72 -6.30 10.26 -3.35
C THR A 72 -6.61 9.06 -2.47
N SER A 73 -5.69 8.11 -2.38
CA SER A 73 -5.84 6.93 -1.54
C SER A 73 -4.51 6.49 -0.93
N GLN A 74 -4.59 5.62 0.08
CA GLN A 74 -3.42 5.03 0.72
C GLN A 74 -2.59 4.12 -0.20
N ALA A 75 -3.08 3.81 -1.41
CA ALA A 75 -2.30 3.07 -2.40
C ALA A 75 -1.06 3.85 -2.81
N GLY A 76 -1.12 5.18 -2.81
CA GLY A 76 0.06 6.03 -2.98
C GLY A 76 0.77 5.78 -4.31
N MET A 77 2.09 5.64 -4.26
CA MET A 77 2.87 5.24 -5.42
C MET A 77 2.75 3.73 -5.62
N GLY A 78 2.09 3.30 -6.68
CA GLY A 78 1.78 1.89 -6.93
C GLY A 78 2.45 1.30 -8.17
N THR A 79 3.32 2.07 -8.82
CA THR A 79 4.02 1.64 -10.04
C THR A 79 5.33 2.40 -10.17
N TRP A 80 6.42 1.67 -10.42
CA TRP A 80 7.70 2.22 -10.83
C TRP A 80 8.29 1.36 -11.95
N MET A 81 7.93 1.73 -13.18
CA MET A 81 8.42 1.09 -14.38
C MET A 81 9.84 1.55 -14.70
N VAL A 82 10.75 0.61 -14.94
CA VAL A 82 12.10 0.85 -15.46
C VAL A 82 12.30 -0.06 -16.67
N ASP A 83 12.56 0.51 -17.85
CA ASP A 83 12.72 -0.25 -19.11
C ASP A 83 11.53 -1.18 -19.43
N GLY A 84 10.33 -0.80 -18.99
CA GLY A 84 9.10 -1.57 -19.23
C GLY A 84 8.85 -2.71 -18.25
N VAL A 85 9.60 -2.80 -17.15
CA VAL A 85 9.37 -3.73 -16.03
C VAL A 85 9.00 -2.93 -14.79
N ASP A 86 7.96 -3.36 -14.06
CA ASP A 86 7.58 -2.74 -12.79
C ASP A 86 8.44 -3.27 -11.65
N HIS A 87 8.74 -2.41 -10.68
CA HIS A 87 9.55 -2.74 -9.50
C HIS A 87 8.86 -2.40 -8.18
N LEU A 88 7.66 -1.80 -8.19
CA LEU A 88 7.00 -1.31 -6.99
C LEU A 88 5.56 -1.80 -6.92
N PHE A 89 5.19 -2.41 -5.79
CA PHE A 89 3.81 -2.75 -5.49
C PHE A 89 3.11 -1.61 -4.76
N GLN A 90 3.76 -1.05 -3.71
CA GLN A 90 3.21 0.06 -2.95
C GLN A 90 4.30 0.86 -2.22
N GLN A 91 4.22 2.18 -2.29
CA GLN A 91 4.95 3.09 -1.40
C GLN A 91 4.02 4.21 -0.95
N TRP A 92 3.95 4.45 0.35
CA TRP A 92 3.20 5.60 0.86
C TRP A 92 3.62 6.07 2.25
N TYR A 93 2.93 7.09 2.74
CA TYR A 93 3.21 7.77 4.00
C TYR A 93 2.01 7.77 4.96
N TRP A 94 2.31 7.57 6.24
CA TRP A 94 1.38 7.71 7.35
C TRP A 94 1.92 8.70 8.37
N ILE A 95 1.03 9.35 9.09
CA ILE A 95 1.38 10.17 10.24
C ILE A 95 0.60 9.75 11.48
N ARG A 96 1.23 9.94 12.63
CA ARG A 96 0.57 9.90 13.93
C ARG A 96 0.86 11.18 14.69
N ILE A 97 -0.17 11.74 15.31
CA ILE A 97 -0.06 12.92 16.17
C ILE A 97 -0.35 12.51 17.62
N ASN A 98 0.65 12.65 18.48
CA ASN A 98 0.66 12.21 19.87
C ASN A 98 0.42 10.69 20.00
N GLN A 99 -0.78 10.29 20.43
CA GLN A 99 -1.17 8.90 20.69
C GLN A 99 -2.43 8.53 19.88
N SER A 100 -2.72 9.27 18.81
CA SER A 100 -3.74 8.86 17.84
C SER A 100 -3.29 7.57 17.13
N PRO A 101 -4.18 6.82 16.50
CA PRO A 101 -3.77 5.87 15.48
C PRO A 101 -3.03 6.57 14.34
N GLU A 102 -2.24 5.82 13.61
CA GLU A 102 -1.66 6.21 12.33
C GLU A 102 -2.79 6.47 11.31
N VAL A 103 -2.59 7.47 10.46
CA VAL A 103 -3.47 7.77 9.34
C VAL A 103 -2.63 8.02 8.11
N SER A 104 -3.05 7.49 6.96
CA SER A 104 -2.39 7.78 5.69
C SER A 104 -2.50 9.27 5.35
N VAL A 105 -1.51 9.82 4.66
CA VAL A 105 -1.45 11.28 4.40
C VAL A 105 -2.59 11.78 3.51
N ASP A 106 -3.13 10.94 2.64
CA ASP A 106 -4.31 11.23 1.81
C ASP A 106 -5.59 11.44 2.65
N ALA A 107 -5.66 10.87 3.85
CA ALA A 107 -6.77 11.08 4.77
C ALA A 107 -6.73 12.45 5.49
N ILE A 108 -5.65 13.23 5.36
CA ILE A 108 -5.53 14.56 5.97
C ILE A 108 -6.50 15.55 5.33
N GLY A 109 -6.71 15.45 4.01
CA GLY A 109 -7.58 16.32 3.23
C GLY A 109 -7.42 16.11 1.73
N ALA A 110 -8.18 16.86 0.91
CA ALA A 110 -8.03 16.77 -0.54
C ALA A 110 -6.63 17.23 -0.99
N PRO A 111 -5.97 16.49 -1.89
CA PRO A 111 -4.63 16.82 -2.36
C PRO A 111 -4.64 18.10 -3.19
N ASN A 112 -3.59 18.91 -3.03
CA ASN A 112 -3.23 19.96 -3.97
C ASN A 112 -1.97 19.53 -4.73
N VAL A 113 -2.12 19.31 -6.03
CA VAL A 113 -1.07 18.75 -6.89
C VAL A 113 -0.54 19.83 -7.83
N THR A 114 0.78 19.94 -7.91
CA THR A 114 1.48 20.76 -8.92
C THR A 114 2.54 19.92 -9.61
N LEU A 115 2.53 19.90 -10.94
CA LEU A 115 3.55 19.24 -11.75
C LEU A 115 4.56 20.27 -12.29
N TYR A 116 5.85 19.91 -12.26
CA TYR A 116 6.91 20.69 -12.86
C TYR A 116 7.60 19.87 -13.95
N GLY A 117 7.16 20.06 -15.19
CA GLY A 117 7.59 19.19 -16.29
C GLY A 117 6.95 17.80 -16.18
N SER A 118 7.61 16.80 -16.76
CA SER A 118 7.10 15.42 -16.78
C SER A 118 7.58 14.58 -15.61
N ASN A 119 8.57 15.03 -14.84
CA ASN A 119 9.31 14.19 -13.91
C ASN A 119 9.34 14.70 -12.47
N ILE A 120 8.58 15.76 -12.17
CA ILE A 120 8.49 16.32 -10.82
C ILE A 120 7.02 16.52 -10.45
N ALA A 121 6.63 15.98 -9.29
CA ALA A 121 5.34 16.25 -8.66
C ALA A 121 5.54 16.86 -7.29
N VAL A 122 4.71 17.84 -6.95
CA VAL A 122 4.54 18.36 -5.60
C VAL A 122 3.09 18.12 -5.18
N ILE A 123 2.91 17.38 -4.10
CA ILE A 123 1.61 17.01 -3.54
C ILE A 123 1.53 17.61 -2.13
N SER A 124 0.46 18.35 -1.84
CA SER A 124 0.25 18.95 -0.52
C SER A 124 -1.10 18.53 0.06
N TYR A 125 -1.08 18.05 1.29
CA TYR A 125 -2.25 17.76 2.10
C TYR A 125 -2.29 18.70 3.30
N SER A 126 -3.47 19.23 3.65
CA SER A 126 -3.57 20.06 4.85
C SER A 126 -4.96 20.05 5.48
N ASN A 127 -4.96 20.21 6.80
CA ASN A 127 -6.16 20.48 7.60
C ASN A 127 -5.84 21.50 8.70
N ALA A 128 -6.72 21.65 9.70
CA ALA A 128 -6.52 22.61 10.79
C ALA A 128 -5.31 22.29 11.69
N LEU A 129 -4.83 21.04 11.72
CA LEU A 129 -3.77 20.57 12.62
C LEU A 129 -2.40 20.56 11.93
N VAL A 130 -2.36 20.06 10.70
CA VAL A 130 -1.11 19.72 10.02
C VAL A 130 -1.16 20.07 8.53
N GLN A 131 0.01 20.31 7.95
CA GLN A 131 0.23 20.30 6.51
C GLN A 131 1.40 19.37 6.19
N VAL A 132 1.26 18.57 5.14
CA VAL A 132 2.28 17.67 4.62
C VAL A 132 2.52 18.04 3.16
N ASP A 133 3.72 18.50 2.86
CA ASP A 133 4.18 18.77 1.49
C ASP A 133 5.15 17.67 1.07
N MET A 134 4.88 17.04 -0.06
CA MET A 134 5.65 15.93 -0.63
C MET A 134 6.14 16.34 -2.00
N THR A 135 7.45 16.25 -2.24
CA THR A 135 8.04 16.47 -3.56
C THR A 135 8.66 15.18 -4.03
N PHE A 136 8.34 14.78 -5.26
CA PHE A 136 8.91 13.64 -5.96
C PHE A 136 9.67 14.13 -7.18
N VAL A 137 10.87 13.60 -7.40
CA VAL A 137 11.69 13.85 -8.60
C VAL A 137 12.12 12.51 -9.17
N LEU A 138 11.60 12.17 -10.35
CA LEU A 138 12.01 10.99 -11.10
C LEU A 138 13.18 11.34 -12.04
N THR A 139 14.22 10.52 -12.00
CA THR A 139 15.33 10.58 -12.95
C THR A 139 15.54 9.19 -13.55
N GLY A 140 15.21 9.05 -14.84
CA GLY A 140 15.40 7.80 -15.56
C GLY A 140 16.81 7.66 -16.13
N GLY A 141 17.26 6.42 -16.29
CA GLY A 141 18.46 6.09 -17.03
C GLY A 141 18.25 6.13 -18.56
N THR A 142 19.31 5.79 -19.30
CA THR A 142 19.19 5.53 -20.74
C THR A 142 18.39 4.24 -20.97
N PRO A 143 17.63 4.11 -22.08
CA PRO A 143 16.96 2.87 -22.42
C PRO A 143 17.91 1.66 -22.41
N GLY A 144 17.50 0.59 -21.72
CA GLY A 144 18.23 -0.65 -21.49
C GLY A 144 19.27 -0.60 -20.36
N SER A 145 19.29 0.47 -19.56
CA SER A 145 20.22 0.58 -18.42
C SER A 145 19.70 -0.08 -17.14
N ASN A 146 18.40 -0.38 -17.07
CA ASN A 146 17.70 -0.87 -15.87
C ASN A 146 18.02 -0.06 -14.61
N THR A 147 18.31 1.24 -14.78
CA THR A 147 18.63 2.16 -13.71
C THR A 147 17.58 3.26 -13.67
N SER A 148 17.14 3.61 -12.47
CA SER A 148 16.18 4.69 -12.22
C SER A 148 16.36 5.20 -10.80
N ASP A 149 16.07 6.49 -10.61
CA ASP A 149 16.22 7.17 -9.33
C ASP A 149 14.97 8.00 -9.00
N ILE A 150 14.51 7.92 -7.76
CA ILE A 150 13.47 8.78 -7.19
C ILE A 150 14.04 9.46 -5.96
N ALA A 151 14.16 10.78 -6.04
CA ALA A 151 14.43 11.62 -4.88
C ALA A 151 13.12 12.18 -4.32
N GLU A 152 12.98 12.16 -2.99
CA GLU A 152 11.80 12.69 -2.31
C GLU A 152 12.18 13.68 -1.21
N SER A 153 11.31 14.68 -0.99
CA SER A 153 11.37 15.52 0.20
C SER A 153 9.99 15.66 0.79
N ILE A 154 9.89 15.34 2.09
CA ILE A 154 8.64 15.39 2.84
C ILE A 154 8.79 16.44 3.93
N ARG A 155 7.88 17.39 3.98
CA ARG A 155 7.83 18.46 4.97
C ARG A 155 6.50 18.42 5.71
N VAL A 156 6.56 18.23 7.02
CA VAL A 156 5.39 18.23 7.91
C VAL A 156 5.39 19.50 8.75
N ILE A 157 4.29 20.25 8.76
CA ILE A 157 4.14 21.54 9.43
C ILE A 157 3.04 21.44 10.49
N ASN A 158 3.34 21.86 11.71
CA ASN A 158 2.34 22.05 12.75
C ASN A 158 1.59 23.37 12.51
N ARG A 159 0.28 23.31 12.22
CA ARG A 159 -0.56 24.49 11.94
C ARG A 159 -1.28 25.04 13.17
N THR A 160 -0.99 24.49 14.34
CA THR A 160 -1.63 24.87 15.60
C THR A 160 -0.77 25.85 16.41
N ASP A 161 -1.35 26.36 17.50
CA ASP A 161 -0.67 27.19 18.50
C ASP A 161 -0.05 26.36 19.65
N ARG A 162 -0.05 25.02 19.54
CA ARG A 162 0.46 24.09 20.56
C ARG A 162 1.48 23.14 19.97
N ALA A 163 2.47 22.76 20.76
CA ALA A 163 3.39 21.70 20.35
C ALA A 163 2.68 20.34 20.35
N PHE A 164 3.06 19.45 19.44
CA PHE A 164 2.65 18.04 19.46
C PHE A 164 3.81 17.12 19.10
N HIS A 165 3.69 15.85 19.48
CA HIS A 165 4.60 14.81 19.02
C HIS A 165 4.13 14.27 17.67
N LEU A 166 5.03 14.22 16.69
CA LEU A 166 4.80 13.65 15.36
C LEU A 166 5.59 12.36 15.25
N SER A 167 4.92 11.29 14.83
CA SER A 167 5.56 10.15 14.19
C SER A 167 5.22 10.19 12.70
N LEU A 168 6.23 10.23 11.83
CA LEU A 168 6.09 10.08 10.38
C LEU A 168 6.55 8.69 10.00
N PHE A 169 5.77 7.99 9.17
CA PHE A 169 6.09 6.67 8.66
C PHE A 169 6.13 6.69 7.14
N GLU A 170 7.07 5.97 6.58
CA GLU A 170 7.09 5.56 5.19
C GLU A 170 7.01 4.03 5.16
N TYR A 171 6.17 3.49 4.28
CA TYR A 171 6.11 2.08 3.95
C TYR A 171 6.53 1.88 2.51
N ASP A 172 7.34 0.85 2.27
CA ASP A 172 7.82 0.42 0.98
C ASP A 172 7.57 -1.09 0.79
N ASP A 173 7.05 -1.42 -0.39
CA ASP A 173 6.76 -2.78 -0.86
C ASP A 173 7.19 -2.87 -2.31
N PHE A 174 8.43 -3.32 -2.52
CA PHE A 174 9.00 -3.49 -3.85
C PHE A 174 8.77 -4.91 -4.33
N ASP A 175 8.14 -5.04 -5.51
CA ASP A 175 8.08 -6.28 -6.28
C ASP A 175 9.18 -6.22 -7.34
N LEU A 176 10.44 -6.43 -6.93
CA LEU A 176 11.58 -6.26 -7.81
C LEU A 176 11.47 -7.17 -9.04
N ASP A 177 11.60 -6.57 -10.23
CA ASP A 177 11.45 -7.24 -11.52
C ASP A 177 10.04 -7.84 -11.75
N GLY A 178 9.02 -7.29 -11.08
CA GLY A 178 7.62 -7.65 -11.20
C GLY A 178 7.22 -8.89 -10.41
N THR A 179 7.99 -9.25 -9.37
CA THR A 179 7.71 -10.40 -8.52
C THR A 179 7.86 -10.09 -7.04
N ALA A 180 6.80 -10.35 -6.26
CA ALA A 180 6.78 -10.27 -4.80
C ALA A 180 7.55 -11.41 -4.08
N GLY A 181 8.38 -12.19 -4.79
CA GLY A 181 8.87 -13.46 -4.28
C GLY A 181 10.34 -13.66 -4.56
N GLY A 182 11.10 -13.96 -3.52
CA GLY A 182 12.55 -14.17 -3.63
C GLY A 182 13.36 -12.98 -3.12
N ASP A 183 12.68 -11.89 -2.79
CA ASP A 183 13.25 -10.68 -2.24
C ASP A 183 14.00 -10.91 -0.94
N ARG A 184 15.12 -10.21 -0.81
CA ARG A 184 15.92 -10.10 0.40
C ARG A 184 16.07 -8.64 0.74
N ALA A 185 16.13 -8.33 2.02
CA ALA A 185 16.34 -6.96 2.47
C ALA A 185 17.27 -6.89 3.69
N GLU A 186 18.01 -5.78 3.79
CA GLU A 186 18.93 -5.54 4.90
C GLU A 186 18.96 -4.04 5.23
N ALA A 187 18.93 -3.74 6.54
CA ALA A 187 19.08 -2.40 7.09
C ALA A 187 20.55 -2.10 7.43
N PHE A 188 20.98 -0.88 7.12
CA PHE A 188 22.36 -0.40 7.31
C PHE A 188 22.39 0.97 8.02
N GLY A 189 23.49 1.19 8.75
CA GLY A 189 23.73 2.41 9.55
C GLY A 189 23.48 2.18 11.05
N ALA A 190 24.08 3.03 11.88
CA ALA A 190 23.81 3.09 13.32
C ALA A 190 23.88 4.57 13.80
N PRO A 191 22.74 5.29 13.89
CA PRO A 191 21.35 4.86 13.58
C PRO A 191 21.14 4.50 12.11
N VAL A 192 20.07 3.74 11.81
CA VAL A 192 19.76 3.28 10.44
C VAL A 192 19.50 4.48 9.52
N THR A 193 20.08 4.42 8.34
CA THR A 193 19.95 5.44 7.29
C THR A 193 19.56 4.86 5.95
N THR A 194 19.66 3.53 5.80
CA THR A 194 19.49 2.87 4.52
C THR A 194 18.87 1.50 4.72
N ILE A 195 17.88 1.16 3.92
CA ILE A 195 17.43 -0.21 3.71
C ILE A 195 17.70 -0.54 2.24
N THR A 196 18.24 -1.73 1.97
CA THR A 196 18.45 -2.23 0.62
C THR A 196 17.59 -3.46 0.43
N GLN A 197 16.87 -3.56 -0.69
CA GLN A 197 16.20 -4.77 -1.13
C GLN A 197 16.81 -5.25 -2.44
N TRP A 198 16.92 -6.56 -2.61
CA TRP A 198 17.44 -7.15 -3.85
C TRP A 198 16.86 -8.53 -4.14
N ASP A 199 16.72 -8.78 -5.43
CA ASP A 199 16.63 -10.12 -6.01
C ASP A 199 17.46 -10.18 -7.30
N SER A 200 16.88 -10.00 -8.49
CA SER A 200 17.62 -9.92 -9.76
C SER A 200 18.02 -8.48 -10.15
N SER A 201 17.34 -7.51 -9.55
CA SER A 201 17.69 -6.10 -9.45
C SER A 201 17.92 -5.72 -7.98
N ARG A 202 18.39 -4.49 -7.74
CA ARG A 202 18.61 -3.98 -6.40
C ARG A 202 18.09 -2.56 -6.28
N VAL A 203 17.35 -2.30 -5.21
CA VAL A 203 16.95 -0.95 -4.80
C VAL A 203 17.66 -0.56 -3.50
N PHE A 204 18.24 0.64 -3.49
CA PHE A 204 18.75 1.28 -2.29
C PHE A 204 17.77 2.35 -1.86
N VAL A 205 17.36 2.35 -0.59
CA VAL A 205 16.45 3.34 -0.03
C VAL A 205 17.14 4.06 1.12
N GLY A 206 17.65 5.26 0.83
CA GLY A 206 18.36 6.13 1.78
C GLY A 206 17.45 7.19 2.40
N ALA A 207 17.78 7.61 3.62
CA ALA A 207 17.04 8.66 4.32
C ALA A 207 17.95 9.61 5.12
N VAL A 208 17.55 10.88 5.17
CA VAL A 208 18.12 11.92 6.05
C VAL A 208 16.98 12.77 6.62
N PRO A 209 16.92 13.00 7.95
CA PRO A 209 17.81 12.48 9.00
C PRO A 209 17.68 10.96 9.17
N PRO A 210 18.61 10.32 9.93
CA PRO A 210 18.46 8.91 10.28
C PRO A 210 17.12 8.60 10.93
N VAL A 211 16.64 7.38 10.73
CA VAL A 211 15.34 6.93 11.25
C VAL A 211 15.41 6.76 12.77
N THR A 212 14.28 6.97 13.44
CA THR A 212 14.13 6.67 14.87
C THR A 212 13.82 5.20 15.09
N HIS A 213 12.88 4.67 14.31
CA HIS A 213 12.57 3.25 14.26
C HIS A 213 12.50 2.74 12.82
N TRP A 214 12.67 1.44 12.62
CA TRP A 214 12.55 0.78 11.32
C TRP A 214 12.04 -0.65 11.49
N GLU A 215 11.52 -1.24 10.43
CA GLU A 215 11.16 -2.66 10.44
C GLU A 215 11.24 -3.24 9.04
N ILE A 216 11.68 -4.49 8.93
CA ILE A 216 11.58 -5.31 7.72
C ILE A 216 10.75 -6.54 8.08
N ALA A 217 9.72 -6.86 7.31
CA ALA A 217 8.86 -8.01 7.58
C ALA A 217 8.19 -8.53 6.31
N SER A 218 7.53 -9.68 6.42
CA SER A 218 6.74 -10.20 5.31
C SER A 218 5.46 -9.40 5.10
N PHE A 219 5.08 -9.16 3.84
CA PHE A 219 3.75 -8.66 3.51
C PHE A 219 2.64 -9.53 4.13
N PRO A 220 1.53 -8.97 4.65
CA PRO A 220 1.20 -7.53 4.82
C PRO A 220 1.47 -6.98 6.24
N SER A 221 2.33 -7.60 7.03
CA SER A 221 2.35 -7.41 8.51
C SER A 221 2.61 -5.98 9.01
N ILE A 222 3.40 -5.17 8.31
CA ILE A 222 3.63 -3.76 8.65
C ILE A 222 2.42 -2.92 8.22
N LEU A 223 1.92 -3.13 7.00
CA LEU A 223 0.76 -2.42 6.47
C LEU A 223 -0.50 -2.65 7.31
N ASP A 224 -0.71 -3.88 7.79
CA ASP A 224 -1.83 -4.21 8.68
C ASP A 224 -1.80 -3.35 9.96
N ARG A 225 -0.63 -3.20 10.58
CA ARG A 225 -0.45 -2.36 11.79
C ARG A 225 -0.66 -0.88 11.52
N LEU A 226 -0.13 -0.36 10.41
CA LEU A 226 -0.37 1.03 10.01
C LEU A 226 -1.86 1.37 9.79
N ASN A 227 -2.73 0.37 9.70
CA ASN A 227 -4.16 0.53 9.42
C ASN A 227 -5.08 -0.14 10.47
N ASP A 228 -4.57 -0.57 11.62
CA ASP A 228 -5.35 -1.36 12.60
C ASP A 228 -6.17 -0.51 13.61
N ALA A 229 -6.09 0.82 13.47
CA ALA A 229 -6.69 1.82 14.37
C ALA A 229 -6.13 1.84 15.81
N ASN A 230 -4.92 1.32 16.03
CA ASN A 230 -4.15 1.47 17.25
C ASN A 230 -2.85 2.24 16.95
N PRO A 231 -2.28 2.99 17.92
CA PRO A 231 -0.97 3.59 17.75
C PRO A 231 0.14 2.53 17.83
N ASP A 232 0.93 2.37 16.76
CA ASP A 232 2.03 1.40 16.68
C ASP A 232 3.40 2.05 16.48
N ASN A 233 4.45 1.43 17.03
CA ASN A 233 5.83 1.75 16.67
C ASN A 233 6.40 0.61 15.84
N LEU A 234 7.32 0.94 14.93
CA LEU A 234 8.13 -0.06 14.26
C LEU A 234 9.05 -0.78 15.27
N LEU A 235 9.35 -2.05 15.00
CA LEU A 235 9.93 -2.96 16.00
C LEU A 235 11.47 -3.01 16.04
N ASP A 236 12.18 -2.23 15.22
CA ASP A 236 13.65 -2.23 15.10
C ASP A 236 14.24 -3.62 14.82
N THR A 237 13.59 -4.37 13.93
CA THR A 237 13.90 -5.78 13.70
C THR A 237 13.70 -6.20 12.24
N GLY A 238 14.09 -7.44 11.95
CA GLY A 238 13.84 -8.09 10.66
C GLY A 238 15.00 -8.01 9.67
N SER A 239 16.12 -7.36 10.02
CA SER A 239 17.33 -7.36 9.21
C SER A 239 18.33 -8.45 9.65
N PRO A 240 18.87 -9.27 8.74
CA PRO A 240 18.48 -9.41 7.34
C PRO A 240 17.17 -10.21 7.17
N PHE A 241 16.44 -9.92 6.11
CA PHE A 241 15.22 -10.62 5.70
C PHE A 241 15.43 -11.41 4.41
N GLY A 242 14.65 -12.48 4.25
CA GLY A 242 14.47 -13.16 2.97
C GLY A 242 15.24 -14.49 2.83
N PRO A 243 15.03 -15.20 1.71
CA PRO A 243 14.13 -14.85 0.60
C PRO A 243 12.64 -14.88 1.00
N GLY A 244 11.84 -13.97 0.45
CA GLY A 244 10.40 -13.89 0.72
C GLY A 244 9.72 -12.78 -0.08
N ASP A 245 8.57 -12.35 0.42
CA ASP A 245 7.83 -11.15 0.01
C ASP A 245 8.17 -10.06 1.03
N ALA A 246 9.14 -9.21 0.69
CA ALA A 246 9.79 -8.31 1.63
C ALA A 246 9.14 -6.93 1.62
N THR A 247 8.67 -6.49 2.78
CA THR A 247 8.19 -5.13 3.01
C THR A 247 9.05 -4.47 4.07
N PHE A 248 9.16 -3.15 4.03
CA PHE A 248 9.80 -2.43 5.11
C PHE A 248 9.18 -1.07 5.35
N ALA A 249 9.45 -0.54 6.54
CA ALA A 249 9.05 0.80 6.90
C ALA A 249 10.14 1.53 7.68
N MET A 250 10.09 2.85 7.58
CA MET A 250 10.94 3.77 8.32
C MET A 250 10.06 4.74 9.12
N GLN A 251 10.46 5.03 10.35
CA GLN A 251 9.74 5.92 11.26
C GLN A 251 10.66 7.01 11.79
N TRP A 252 10.15 8.24 11.83
CA TRP A 252 10.79 9.40 12.47
C TRP A 252 9.89 9.97 13.54
N ASP A 253 10.43 10.11 14.75
CA ASP A 253 9.72 10.73 15.87
C ASP A 253 10.31 12.09 16.20
N THR A 254 9.47 13.10 16.33
CA THR A 254 9.91 14.46 16.64
C THR A 254 8.84 15.25 17.39
N GLN A 255 9.27 16.22 18.19
CA GLN A 255 8.36 17.20 18.76
C GLN A 255 8.30 18.43 17.85
N LEU A 256 7.12 18.71 17.30
CA LEU A 256 6.89 19.91 16.50
C LEU A 256 6.37 21.04 17.37
N ALA A 257 7.15 22.12 17.45
CA ALA A 257 6.72 23.39 18.04
C ALA A 257 5.53 24.00 17.27
N PRO A 258 4.74 24.91 17.88
CA PRO A 258 3.70 25.67 17.18
C PRO A 258 4.26 26.35 15.92
N GLY A 259 3.64 26.16 14.76
CA GLY A 259 4.14 26.70 13.48
C GLY A 259 5.45 26.08 12.98
N GLY A 260 6.02 25.13 13.72
CA GLY A 260 7.27 24.46 13.38
C GLY A 260 7.12 23.46 12.24
N ALA A 261 8.24 23.09 11.64
CA ALA A 261 8.28 22.10 10.56
C ALA A 261 9.38 21.05 10.80
N PHE A 262 9.11 19.84 10.35
CA PHE A 262 10.07 18.75 10.22
C PHE A 262 10.21 18.39 8.76
N ILE A 263 11.43 18.09 8.33
CA ILE A 263 11.75 17.78 6.93
C ILE A 263 12.59 16.52 6.90
N ILE A 264 12.24 15.61 6.01
CA ILE A 264 13.08 14.49 5.61
C ILE A 264 13.39 14.58 4.11
N SER A 265 14.47 13.93 3.73
CA SER A 265 14.81 13.66 2.34
C SER A 265 15.09 12.16 2.18
N LYS A 266 14.64 11.63 1.05
CA LYS A 266 14.76 10.22 0.67
C LYS A 266 15.38 10.13 -0.70
N ASP A 267 16.12 9.05 -0.92
CA ASP A 267 16.73 8.72 -2.19
C ASP A 267 16.50 7.23 -2.45
N LYS A 268 15.86 6.90 -3.57
CA LYS A 268 15.56 5.54 -3.98
C LYS A 268 16.24 5.28 -5.32
N LEU A 269 17.17 4.34 -5.35
CA LEU A 269 17.96 4.05 -6.54
C LEU A 269 17.83 2.58 -6.92
N ILE A 270 17.22 2.30 -8.07
CA ILE A 270 17.23 0.99 -8.72
C ILE A 270 18.48 0.87 -9.58
N VAL A 271 19.21 -0.23 -9.43
CA VAL A 271 20.31 -0.63 -10.31
C VAL A 271 20.17 -2.10 -10.71
N PRO A 272 20.67 -2.50 -11.90
CA PRO A 272 20.79 -3.91 -12.22
C PRO A 272 21.72 -4.60 -11.23
N GLU A 273 21.51 -5.90 -10.97
CA GLU A 273 22.52 -6.66 -10.24
C GLU A 273 23.87 -6.60 -10.97
N PRO A 274 24.98 -6.44 -10.22
CA PRO A 274 26.28 -6.36 -10.84
C PRO A 274 26.54 -7.63 -11.65
N THR A 275 26.88 -7.47 -12.94
CA THR A 275 27.16 -8.55 -13.91
C THR A 275 28.39 -9.40 -13.56
N THR A 276 28.85 -9.36 -12.31
CA THR A 276 29.93 -10.16 -11.75
C THR A 276 29.76 -11.65 -12.04
N ILE A 277 28.53 -12.19 -12.10
CA ILE A 277 28.30 -13.59 -12.47
C ILE A 277 28.66 -13.84 -13.94
N ALA A 278 28.27 -12.95 -14.85
CA ALA A 278 28.67 -13.04 -16.25
C ALA A 278 30.19 -12.91 -16.42
N ALA A 279 30.82 -11.99 -15.68
CA ALA A 279 32.28 -11.82 -15.69
C ALA A 279 33.02 -13.07 -15.17
N ILE A 280 32.51 -13.71 -14.11
CA ILE A 280 33.03 -15.00 -13.61
C ILE A 280 32.83 -16.09 -14.66
N GLY A 281 31.65 -16.16 -15.29
CA GLY A 281 31.35 -17.11 -16.37
C GLY A 281 32.33 -16.97 -17.55
N PHE A 282 32.57 -15.76 -18.02
CA PHE A 282 33.56 -15.49 -19.07
C PHE A 282 34.99 -15.77 -18.62
N GLY A 283 35.34 -15.44 -17.37
CA GLY A 283 36.64 -15.76 -16.78
C GLY A 283 36.91 -17.26 -16.74
N LEU A 284 35.94 -18.06 -16.29
CA LEU A 284 36.01 -19.52 -16.25
C LEU A 284 36.04 -20.14 -17.65
N ALA A 285 35.23 -19.63 -18.59
CA ALA A 285 35.24 -20.07 -19.98
C ALA A 285 36.59 -19.78 -20.66
N ALA A 286 37.17 -18.60 -20.43
CA ALA A 286 38.49 -18.23 -20.93
C ALA A 286 39.60 -19.12 -20.34
N LEU A 287 39.55 -19.43 -19.03
CA LEU A 287 40.48 -20.35 -18.37
C LEU A 287 40.35 -21.77 -18.93
N ALA A 288 39.14 -22.27 -19.14
CA ALA A 288 38.89 -23.58 -19.74
C ALA A 288 39.39 -23.66 -21.20
N ALA A 289 39.14 -22.63 -22.01
CA ALA A 289 39.65 -22.54 -23.38
C ALA A 289 41.18 -22.49 -23.43
N ARG A 290 41.83 -21.79 -22.49
CA ARG A 290 43.30 -21.75 -22.37
C ARG A 290 43.88 -23.12 -21.98
N ARG A 291 43.20 -23.88 -21.12
CA ARG A 291 43.65 -25.22 -20.69
C ARG A 291 43.55 -26.25 -21.81
N ARG A 292 42.62 -26.11 -22.75
CA ARG A 292 42.46 -27.00 -23.93
C ARG A 292 43.48 -26.74 -25.05
N ARG A 293 44.23 -25.63 -24.98
CA ARG A 293 45.27 -25.26 -25.97
C ARG A 293 46.70 -25.64 -25.53
N LYS A 294 46.86 -26.24 -24.36
CA LYS A 294 48.11 -26.86 -23.90
C LYS A 294 47.97 -28.37 -24.01
#